data_AF-A0A3D4EWK2-F1
#
_entry.id   AF-A0A3D4EWK2-F1
#
_cell.length_a   1.000
_cell.length_b   1.000
_cell.length_c   1.000
_cell.angle_alpha   90.00
_cell.angle_beta   90.00
_cell.angle_gamma   90.00
#
_symmetry.space_group_name_H-M   'P 1'
#
loop_
_entity.id
_entity.type
_entity.pdbx_description
1 polymer ?
#
loop_
_entity_poly.entity_id
_entity_poly.type
_entity_poly.pdbx_seq_one_letter_code
_entity_poly.pdbx_strand_id
1 'polypeptide(L)'
;AEADSFGDTRDIQALLGHVARVEGKIFDMFEYGRTGTVGFIEDGFKIESHGGSNLASIDTETAHNFAGLGDMDGVVFFRNSRSNPKFTSKLHDMMDSLGQATYLMASRVADIEYEGIRDIPEFREAFKMFDELAAGDLKNIWEALTTDWAQGTGDEGALIIDTRGTLPRVPEVPGVIIEKGLIPRIAYVTPVTDREKISTAWEKLEGSISNILKNLKEVQGTEIPMQEFDDNTKEGVTYYSTAIQFSTKDARPVVGLSDKHFYFSTSQKFIAEIDKNLVAGGEVPVRKGSYTRINFSAAREMADYWVQLLKENSEEIFENEYMRDDFNENLPLVEKLLGAFAQFDDMTAHTRMENGESRSSIHFNMK
;
A
#
# COMPACT_ATOMS: atom_id res chain seq x y z
N ALA A 1 -2.94 -37.04 27.43
CA ALA A 1 -1.81 -36.60 28.28
C ALA A 1 -0.74 -35.85 27.47
N GLU A 2 -1.10 -35.14 26.39
CA GLU A 2 -0.16 -34.32 25.61
C GLU A 2 -0.18 -32.83 26.02
N ALA A 3 -1.25 -32.37 26.70
CA ALA A 3 -1.41 -30.97 27.12
C ALA A 3 -0.56 -30.53 28.33
N ASP A 4 0.02 -31.47 29.09
CA ASP A 4 0.86 -31.15 30.25
C ASP A 4 2.29 -30.70 29.87
N SER A 5 2.71 -30.88 28.62
CA SER A 5 4.08 -30.57 28.16
C SER A 5 4.34 -29.08 27.89
N PHE A 6 3.29 -28.24 27.75
CA PHE A 6 3.38 -26.81 27.43
C PHE A 6 3.07 -25.88 28.62
N GLY A 7 2.85 -26.43 29.82
CA GLY A 7 2.45 -25.67 31.01
C GLY A 7 1.04 -25.04 30.89
N ASP A 8 0.78 -24.00 31.69
CA ASP A 8 -0.55 -23.35 31.77
C ASP A 8 -0.86 -22.51 30.52
N THR A 9 -1.62 -23.05 29.57
CA THR A 9 -1.95 -22.39 28.30
C THR A 9 -3.26 -21.60 28.31
N ARG A 10 -3.87 -21.37 29.49
CA ARG A 10 -5.20 -20.72 29.59
C ARG A 10 -5.26 -19.35 28.94
N ASP A 11 -4.20 -18.55 29.02
CA ASP A 11 -4.15 -17.22 28.42
C ASP A 11 -4.10 -17.28 26.89
N ILE A 12 -3.33 -18.22 26.32
CA ILE A 12 -3.30 -18.48 24.87
C ILE A 12 -4.67 -18.98 24.40
N GLN A 13 -5.27 -19.91 25.13
CA GLN A 13 -6.61 -20.42 24.82
C GLN A 13 -7.67 -19.32 24.91
N ALA A 14 -7.56 -18.40 25.87
CA ALA A 14 -8.46 -17.26 25.98
C ALA A 14 -8.32 -16.30 24.79
N LEU A 15 -7.09 -16.00 24.35
CA LEU A 15 -6.83 -15.16 23.18
C LEU A 15 -7.32 -15.81 21.89
N LEU A 16 -7.01 -17.08 21.65
CA LEU A 16 -7.52 -17.82 20.48
C LEU A 16 -9.04 -17.97 20.51
N GLY A 17 -9.63 -18.17 21.70
CA GLY A 17 -11.08 -18.17 21.90
C GLY A 17 -11.73 -16.80 21.69
N HIS A 18 -10.99 -15.71 21.91
CA HIS A 18 -11.42 -14.37 21.53
C HIS A 18 -11.29 -14.16 20.02
N VAL A 19 -10.19 -14.57 19.39
CA VAL A 19 -10.01 -14.56 17.91
C VAL A 19 -11.18 -15.27 17.24
N ALA A 20 -11.49 -16.50 17.61
CA ALA A 20 -12.61 -17.26 17.03
C ALA A 20 -13.97 -16.57 17.21
N ARG A 21 -14.17 -15.88 18.35
CA ARG A 21 -15.39 -15.13 18.64
C ARG A 21 -15.49 -13.85 17.81
N VAL A 22 -14.38 -13.14 17.64
CA VAL A 22 -14.33 -11.92 16.81
C VAL A 22 -14.45 -12.27 15.34
N GLU A 23 -13.78 -13.33 14.89
CA GLU A 23 -13.93 -13.91 13.54
C GLU A 23 -15.39 -14.26 13.26
N GLY A 24 -16.06 -14.98 14.17
CA GLY A 24 -17.49 -15.26 14.06
C GLY A 24 -18.34 -13.99 13.93
N LYS A 25 -18.05 -12.96 14.75
CA LYS A 25 -18.72 -11.65 14.64
C LYS A 25 -18.43 -10.92 13.33
N ILE A 26 -17.26 -11.12 12.72
CA ILE A 26 -16.93 -10.55 11.39
C ILE A 26 -17.72 -11.29 10.32
N PHE A 27 -17.76 -12.63 10.36
CA PHE A 27 -18.56 -13.42 9.43
C PHE A 27 -20.06 -13.11 9.54
N ASP A 28 -20.58 -12.92 10.76
CA ASP A 28 -21.97 -12.54 11.02
C ASP A 28 -22.33 -11.15 10.45
N MET A 29 -21.33 -10.31 10.15
CA MET A 29 -21.59 -9.04 9.47
C MET A 29 -21.92 -9.24 7.99
N PHE A 30 -21.50 -10.35 7.37
CA PHE A 30 -21.77 -10.63 5.97
C PHE A 30 -23.10 -11.37 5.81
N GLU A 31 -24.00 -10.76 5.07
CA GLU A 31 -25.18 -11.43 4.56
C GLU A 31 -24.91 -11.81 3.11
N TYR A 32 -25.11 -13.09 2.77
CA TYR A 32 -24.92 -13.59 1.42
C TYR A 32 -26.26 -13.88 0.76
N GLY A 33 -26.37 -13.47 -0.51
CA GLY A 33 -27.57 -13.62 -1.32
C GLY A 33 -27.29 -14.30 -2.65
N ARG A 34 -28.34 -14.39 -3.47
CA ARG A 34 -28.17 -14.77 -4.88
C ARG A 34 -27.31 -13.72 -5.57
N THR A 35 -26.47 -14.17 -6.49
CA THR A 35 -25.69 -13.30 -7.37
C THR A 35 -26.19 -13.49 -8.81
N GLY A 36 -26.35 -12.39 -9.52
CA GLY A 36 -26.62 -12.38 -10.95
C GLY A 36 -25.53 -11.58 -11.66
N THR A 37 -25.07 -12.06 -12.82
CA THR A 37 -24.09 -11.38 -13.64
C THR A 37 -24.58 -11.29 -15.07
N VAL A 38 -24.38 -10.14 -15.69
CA VAL A 38 -24.73 -9.88 -17.09
C VAL A 38 -23.57 -9.13 -17.76
N GLY A 39 -23.29 -9.50 -19.00
CA GLY A 39 -22.30 -8.84 -19.85
C GLY A 39 -22.98 -8.14 -21.02
N PHE A 40 -22.54 -6.93 -21.33
CA PHE A 40 -23.03 -6.11 -22.44
C PHE A 40 -21.87 -5.63 -23.30
N ILE A 41 -22.16 -5.41 -24.58
CA ILE A 41 -21.26 -4.75 -25.52
C ILE A 41 -21.92 -3.43 -25.91
N GLU A 42 -21.69 -2.39 -25.11
CA GLU A 42 -22.19 -1.02 -25.29
C GLU A 42 -21.08 -0.08 -24.80
N ASP A 43 -20.62 0.83 -25.66
CA ASP A 43 -19.47 1.72 -25.39
C ASP A 43 -18.23 0.96 -24.86
N GLY A 44 -17.98 -0.22 -25.45
CA GLY A 44 -16.96 -1.17 -25.01
C GLY A 44 -17.56 -2.43 -24.38
N PHE A 45 -16.83 -3.08 -23.48
CA PHE A 45 -17.26 -4.32 -22.82
C PHE A 45 -17.54 -4.06 -21.34
N LYS A 46 -18.77 -4.35 -20.91
CA LYS A 46 -19.24 -4.09 -19.55
C LYS A 46 -19.77 -5.36 -18.91
N ILE A 47 -19.32 -5.65 -17.69
CA ILE A 47 -19.85 -6.71 -16.84
C ILE A 47 -20.51 -6.04 -15.64
N GLU A 48 -21.77 -6.36 -15.38
CA GLU A 48 -22.46 -5.97 -14.16
C GLU A 48 -22.86 -7.21 -13.35
N SER A 49 -22.53 -7.19 -12.08
CA SER A 49 -22.95 -8.16 -11.08
C SER A 49 -23.83 -7.48 -10.04
N HIS A 50 -24.85 -8.19 -9.56
CA HIS A 50 -25.73 -7.72 -8.52
C HIS A 50 -26.02 -8.78 -7.45
N GLY A 51 -26.24 -8.32 -6.23
CA GLY A 51 -26.48 -9.14 -5.06
C GLY A 51 -25.18 -9.74 -4.50
N GLY A 52 -25.23 -11.01 -4.11
CA GLY A 52 -24.08 -11.77 -3.60
C GLY A 52 -23.73 -11.47 -2.14
N SER A 53 -23.51 -10.22 -1.75
CA SER A 53 -23.16 -9.81 -0.38
C SER A 53 -23.70 -8.43 -0.03
N ASN A 54 -23.88 -8.14 1.25
CA ASN A 54 -24.16 -6.79 1.79
C ASN A 54 -22.92 -5.87 1.86
N LEU A 55 -21.74 -6.30 1.40
CA LEU A 55 -20.50 -5.51 1.36
C LEU A 55 -20.03 -5.00 2.72
N ALA A 56 -20.16 -5.82 3.78
CA ALA A 56 -19.91 -5.41 5.16
C ALA A 56 -18.55 -4.75 5.47
N SER A 57 -17.53 -4.98 4.65
CA SER A 57 -16.19 -4.39 4.81
C SER A 57 -16.02 -2.98 4.23
N ILE A 58 -16.98 -2.49 3.43
CA ILE A 58 -16.89 -1.23 2.69
C ILE A 58 -18.00 -0.29 3.18
N ASP A 59 -17.68 0.98 3.38
CA ASP A 59 -18.71 2.01 3.52
C ASP A 59 -19.24 2.39 2.12
N THR A 60 -20.51 2.06 1.90
CA THR A 60 -21.21 2.28 0.63
C THR A 60 -22.16 3.48 0.66
N GLU A 61 -22.26 4.17 1.80
CA GLU A 61 -23.19 5.26 2.03
C GLU A 61 -22.49 6.63 1.95
N THR A 62 -21.25 6.72 2.42
CA THR A 62 -20.50 7.99 2.46
C THR A 62 -19.81 8.27 1.13
N ALA A 63 -19.93 9.51 0.65
CA ALA A 63 -19.26 9.95 -0.57
C ALA A 63 -17.74 10.04 -0.38
N HIS A 64 -17.01 9.75 -1.45
CA HIS A 64 -15.57 9.90 -1.54
C HIS A 64 -15.16 11.38 -1.59
N ASN A 65 -14.16 11.76 -0.82
CA ASN A 65 -13.51 13.08 -0.90
C ASN A 65 -12.38 13.08 -1.95
N PHE A 66 -11.81 11.92 -2.27
CA PHE A 66 -10.65 11.81 -3.17
C PHE A 66 -11.03 11.44 -4.61
N ALA A 67 -12.31 11.34 -4.94
CA ALA A 67 -12.77 10.79 -6.22
C ALA A 67 -12.25 11.55 -7.46
N GLY A 68 -11.91 12.84 -7.32
CA GLY A 68 -11.41 13.68 -8.42
C GLY A 68 -9.92 13.46 -8.73
N LEU A 69 -9.16 12.82 -7.83
CA LEU A 69 -7.73 12.57 -8.06
C LEU A 69 -7.48 11.60 -9.23
N GLY A 70 -8.47 10.75 -9.55
CA GLY A 70 -8.40 9.85 -10.69
C GLY A 70 -8.49 10.53 -12.05
N ASP A 71 -8.83 11.82 -12.10
CA ASP A 71 -8.95 12.62 -13.32
C ASP A 71 -7.77 13.58 -13.50
N MET A 72 -6.77 13.53 -12.61
CA MET A 72 -5.54 14.28 -12.78
C MET A 72 -4.77 13.82 -14.03
N ASP A 73 -4.10 14.78 -14.67
CA ASP A 73 -3.28 14.54 -15.85
C ASP A 73 -2.18 13.50 -15.60
N GLY A 74 -1.97 12.61 -16.56
CA GLY A 74 -0.98 11.52 -16.48
C GLY A 74 -1.30 10.38 -15.51
N VAL A 75 -2.43 10.41 -14.78
CA VAL A 75 -2.83 9.32 -13.88
C VAL A 75 -3.19 8.08 -14.70
N VAL A 76 -2.44 7.01 -14.46
CA VAL A 76 -2.61 5.69 -15.10
C VAL A 76 -3.45 4.75 -14.25
N PHE A 77 -3.37 4.87 -12.92
CA PHE A 77 -4.13 4.05 -11.99
C PHE A 77 -4.68 4.90 -10.85
N PHE A 78 -5.95 4.71 -10.55
CA PHE A 78 -6.61 5.32 -9.42
C PHE A 78 -7.50 4.28 -8.73
N ARG A 79 -7.40 4.18 -7.41
CA ARG A 79 -8.35 3.42 -6.59
C ARG A 79 -8.71 4.23 -5.37
N ASN A 80 -9.99 4.31 -5.05
CA ASN A 80 -10.48 5.00 -3.87
C ASN A 80 -11.62 4.19 -3.23
N SER A 81 -11.50 3.97 -1.93
CA SER A 81 -12.45 3.18 -1.16
C SER A 81 -12.57 3.73 0.25
N ARG A 82 -13.75 3.56 0.84
CA ARG A 82 -13.94 3.72 2.28
C ARG A 82 -14.12 2.36 2.94
N SER A 83 -13.37 2.10 3.99
CA SER A 83 -13.58 0.91 4.83
C SER A 83 -14.76 1.14 5.77
N ASN A 84 -15.49 0.09 6.14
CA ASN A 84 -16.50 0.18 7.18
C ASN A 84 -15.80 0.17 8.55
N PRO A 85 -15.90 1.25 9.37
CA PRO A 85 -15.18 1.32 10.64
C PRO A 85 -15.54 0.19 11.62
N LYS A 86 -16.78 -0.31 11.58
CA LYS A 86 -17.22 -1.44 12.43
C LYS A 86 -16.52 -2.75 12.03
N PHE A 87 -16.28 -2.94 10.75
CA PHE A 87 -15.56 -4.10 10.23
C PHE A 87 -14.07 -3.97 10.57
N THR A 88 -13.45 -2.84 10.22
CA THR A 88 -12.02 -2.59 10.43
C THR A 88 -11.64 -2.67 11.91
N SER A 89 -12.48 -2.13 12.81
CA SER A 89 -12.25 -2.24 14.26
C SER A 89 -12.23 -3.70 14.76
N LYS A 90 -13.10 -4.57 14.25
CA LYS A 90 -13.08 -6.00 14.60
C LYS A 90 -11.89 -6.72 14.00
N LEU A 91 -11.52 -6.36 12.76
CA LEU A 91 -10.33 -6.93 12.12
C LEU A 91 -9.06 -6.60 12.92
N HIS A 92 -8.92 -5.35 13.40
CA HIS A 92 -7.80 -4.95 14.25
C HIS A 92 -7.80 -5.71 15.59
N ASP A 93 -8.95 -5.80 16.28
CA ASP A 93 -9.09 -6.58 17.54
C ASP A 93 -8.69 -8.06 17.35
N MET A 94 -9.07 -8.66 16.21
CA MET A 94 -8.67 -10.02 15.85
C MET A 94 -7.16 -10.13 15.61
N MET A 95 -6.55 -9.19 14.89
CA MET A 95 -5.11 -9.19 14.60
C MET A 95 -4.26 -8.94 15.85
N ASP A 96 -4.67 -8.02 16.72
CA ASP A 96 -4.01 -7.76 18.00
C ASP A 96 -3.99 -9.04 18.86
N SER A 97 -5.13 -9.72 18.96
CA SER A 97 -5.28 -10.94 19.75
C SER A 97 -4.48 -12.12 19.16
N LEU A 98 -4.43 -12.24 17.82
CA LEU A 98 -3.64 -13.26 17.13
C LEU A 98 -2.13 -13.01 17.29
N GLY A 99 -1.69 -11.75 17.19
CA GLY A 99 -0.30 -11.35 17.42
C GLY A 99 0.14 -11.68 18.84
N GLN A 100 -0.67 -11.32 19.85
CA GLN A 100 -0.41 -11.66 21.25
C GLN A 100 -0.39 -13.17 21.49
N ALA A 101 -1.32 -13.93 20.90
CA ALA A 101 -1.34 -15.39 21.03
C ALA A 101 -0.09 -16.02 20.41
N THR A 102 0.34 -15.57 19.24
CA THR A 102 1.56 -16.06 18.57
C THR A 102 2.80 -15.79 19.42
N TYR A 103 2.93 -14.59 19.97
CA TYR A 103 4.03 -14.25 20.88
C TYR A 103 4.05 -15.16 22.12
N LEU A 104 2.91 -15.32 22.80
CA LEU A 104 2.83 -16.18 23.98
C LEU A 104 3.10 -17.66 23.66
N MET A 105 2.65 -18.16 22.50
CA MET A 105 3.00 -19.50 22.04
C MET A 105 4.51 -19.66 21.86
N ALA A 106 5.16 -18.71 21.19
CA ALA A 106 6.62 -18.73 21.00
C ALA A 106 7.38 -18.68 22.34
N SER A 107 6.94 -17.83 23.28
CA SER A 107 7.48 -17.78 24.64
C SER A 107 7.34 -19.11 25.38
N ARG A 108 6.18 -19.77 25.30
CA ARG A 108 5.99 -21.08 25.95
C ARG A 108 6.85 -22.17 25.32
N VAL A 109 7.03 -22.18 24.00
CA VAL A 109 7.93 -23.12 23.33
C VAL A 109 9.38 -22.91 23.81
N ALA A 110 9.81 -21.66 24.00
CA ALA A 110 11.15 -21.36 24.52
C ALA A 110 11.36 -21.87 25.96
N ASP A 111 10.30 -21.90 26.78
CA ASP A 111 10.35 -22.35 28.18
C ASP A 111 10.28 -23.88 28.36
N ILE A 112 10.00 -24.67 27.31
CA ILE A 112 9.91 -26.13 27.41
C ILE A 112 11.29 -26.73 27.71
N GLU A 113 11.46 -27.33 28.89
CA GLU A 113 12.62 -28.15 29.25
C GLU A 113 12.39 -29.60 28.81
N TYR A 114 12.89 -29.99 27.63
CA TYR A 114 12.82 -31.38 27.16
C TYR A 114 14.19 -31.88 26.71
N GLU A 115 14.69 -32.93 27.38
CA GLU A 115 15.91 -33.63 26.96
C GLU A 115 15.63 -34.45 25.69
N GLY A 116 16.32 -34.13 24.58
CA GLY A 116 16.32 -34.96 23.37
C GLY A 116 15.90 -34.28 22.06
N ILE A 117 15.45 -33.02 22.08
CA ILE A 117 15.16 -32.25 20.86
C ILE A 117 16.33 -31.29 20.62
N ARG A 118 17.08 -31.49 19.53
CA ARG A 118 18.34 -30.78 19.23
C ARG A 118 18.20 -29.26 19.11
N ASP A 119 17.03 -28.77 18.72
CA ASP A 119 16.86 -27.36 18.31
C ASP A 119 16.19 -26.48 19.39
N ILE A 120 15.67 -27.05 20.48
CA ILE A 120 14.99 -26.29 21.55
C ILE A 120 15.96 -25.38 22.33
N PRO A 121 17.19 -25.80 22.69
CA PRO A 121 18.13 -24.92 23.37
C PRO A 121 18.53 -23.70 22.52
N GLU A 122 18.78 -23.91 21.22
CA GLU A 122 19.12 -22.83 20.28
C GLU A 122 17.94 -21.87 20.08
N PHE A 123 16.72 -22.40 19.92
CA PHE A 123 15.51 -21.58 19.84
C PHE A 123 15.27 -20.79 21.14
N ARG A 124 15.47 -21.39 22.31
CA ARG A 124 15.33 -20.72 23.61
C ARG A 124 16.31 -19.56 23.75
N GLU A 125 17.57 -19.77 23.40
CA GLU A 125 18.59 -18.71 23.45
C GLU A 125 18.26 -17.59 22.46
N ALA A 126 17.90 -17.92 21.22
CA ALA A 126 17.49 -16.96 20.22
C ALA A 126 16.22 -16.18 20.62
N PHE A 127 15.23 -16.86 21.21
CA PHE A 127 13.98 -16.24 21.67
C PHE A 127 14.23 -15.31 22.86
N LYS A 128 15.05 -15.71 23.85
CA LYS A 128 15.42 -14.83 24.96
C LYS A 128 16.14 -13.57 24.46
N MET A 129 17.07 -13.74 23.54
CA MET A 129 17.76 -12.62 22.91
C MET A 129 16.78 -11.72 22.15
N PHE A 130 15.83 -12.29 21.40
CA PHE A 130 14.77 -11.52 20.75
C PHE A 130 13.87 -10.77 21.75
N ASP A 131 13.46 -11.45 22.83
CA ASP A 131 12.58 -10.90 23.86
C ASP A 131 13.24 -9.71 24.57
N GLU A 132 14.49 -9.87 24.98
CA GLU A 132 15.28 -8.83 25.65
C GLU A 132 15.61 -7.64 24.74
N LEU A 133 15.86 -7.88 23.45
CA LEU A 133 16.39 -6.85 22.55
C LEU A 133 15.36 -6.16 21.65
N ALA A 134 14.23 -6.81 21.34
CA ALA A 134 13.35 -6.34 20.26
C ALA A 134 11.85 -6.51 20.53
N ALA A 135 11.40 -7.47 21.36
CA ALA A 135 9.97 -7.78 21.48
C ALA A 135 9.13 -6.59 21.98
N GLY A 136 9.63 -5.85 22.99
CA GLY A 136 8.95 -4.66 23.51
C GLY A 136 8.80 -3.55 22.47
N ASP A 137 9.87 -3.29 21.71
CA ASP A 137 9.86 -2.26 20.65
C ASP A 137 9.03 -2.67 19.44
N LEU A 138 9.02 -3.94 19.06
CA LEU A 138 8.13 -4.46 18.01
C LEU A 138 6.66 -4.37 18.42
N LYS A 139 6.34 -4.61 19.70
CA LYS A 139 5.00 -4.40 20.24
C LYS A 139 4.61 -2.92 20.16
N ASN A 140 5.49 -2.00 20.54
CA ASN A 140 5.23 -0.56 20.44
C ASN A 140 5.02 -0.12 18.98
N ILE A 141 5.81 -0.66 18.04
CA ILE A 141 5.64 -0.44 16.60
C ILE A 141 4.28 -0.92 16.13
N TRP A 142 3.88 -2.13 16.54
CA TRP A 142 2.57 -2.69 16.22
C TRP A 142 1.44 -1.82 16.76
N GLU A 143 1.46 -1.46 18.05
CA GLU A 143 0.45 -0.59 18.67
C GLU A 143 0.39 0.80 18.03
N ALA A 144 1.53 1.39 17.68
CA ALA A 144 1.59 2.67 16.99
C ALA A 144 0.85 2.62 15.64
N LEU A 145 0.95 1.51 14.90
CA LEU A 145 0.27 1.35 13.61
C LEU A 145 -1.20 0.96 13.74
N THR A 146 -1.52 -0.02 14.58
CA THR A 146 -2.88 -0.59 14.67
C THR A 146 -3.83 0.22 15.55
N THR A 147 -3.28 1.05 16.44
CA THR A 147 -4.05 1.87 17.37
C THR A 147 -3.90 3.34 17.03
N ASP A 148 -2.74 3.95 17.30
CA ASP A 148 -2.62 5.42 17.27
C ASP A 148 -2.73 5.96 15.83
N TRP A 149 -2.01 5.38 14.87
CA TRP A 149 -2.09 5.78 13.47
C TRP A 149 -3.46 5.46 12.85
N ALA A 150 -3.99 4.25 13.11
CA ALA A 150 -5.32 3.85 12.63
C ALA A 150 -6.45 4.74 13.18
N GLN A 151 -6.33 5.21 14.43
CA GLN A 151 -7.30 6.14 15.04
C GLN A 151 -7.04 7.60 14.68
N GLY A 152 -5.82 7.94 14.25
CA GLY A 152 -5.44 9.27 13.77
C GLY A 152 -5.77 9.51 12.31
N THR A 153 -6.14 8.46 11.57
CA THR A 153 -6.51 8.51 10.15
C THR A 153 -8.00 8.24 9.92
N GLY A 154 -8.50 8.61 8.74
CA GLY A 154 -9.88 8.39 8.33
C GLY A 154 -10.12 7.00 7.75
N ASP A 155 -11.38 6.70 7.46
CA ASP A 155 -11.79 5.42 6.84
C ASP A 155 -11.66 5.40 5.31
N GLU A 156 -11.40 6.55 4.69
CA GLU A 156 -11.16 6.72 3.26
C GLU A 156 -9.67 6.58 2.92
N GLY A 157 -9.38 5.85 1.86
CA GLY A 157 -8.05 5.78 1.26
C GLY A 157 -8.11 5.92 -0.26
N ALA A 158 -7.11 6.56 -0.84
CA ALA A 158 -6.91 6.56 -2.28
C ALA A 158 -5.47 6.22 -2.66
N LEU A 159 -5.30 5.31 -3.63
CA LEU A 159 -4.04 4.97 -4.29
C LEU A 159 -4.05 5.58 -5.68
N ILE A 160 -3.02 6.36 -6.00
CA ILE A 160 -2.87 7.08 -7.26
C ILE A 160 -1.50 6.75 -7.83
N ILE A 161 -1.46 6.41 -9.12
CA ILE A 161 -0.22 6.21 -9.87
C ILE A 161 -0.29 7.06 -11.13
N ASP A 162 0.74 7.87 -11.36
CA ASP A 162 0.91 8.64 -12.59
C ASP A 162 2.25 8.34 -13.27
N THR A 163 2.43 8.79 -14.51
CA THR A 163 3.59 8.43 -15.34
C THR A 163 4.61 9.56 -15.51
N ARG A 164 4.59 10.58 -14.63
CA ARG A 164 5.31 11.85 -14.80
C ARG A 164 6.56 12.00 -13.92
N GLY A 165 7.05 10.89 -13.35
CA GLY A 165 8.23 10.89 -12.50
C GLY A 165 9.54 10.92 -13.28
N THR A 166 10.57 11.53 -12.71
CA THR A 166 11.93 11.52 -13.26
C THR A 166 12.74 10.38 -12.66
N LEU A 167 13.54 9.70 -13.48
CA LEU A 167 14.39 8.61 -13.02
C LEU A 167 15.37 9.02 -11.90
N PRO A 168 15.68 8.10 -10.97
CA PRO A 168 16.84 8.23 -10.10
C PRO A 168 18.14 8.16 -10.93
N ARG A 169 19.20 8.84 -10.48
CA ARG A 169 20.53 8.91 -11.10
C ARG A 169 21.35 7.64 -10.85
N VAL A 170 20.79 6.48 -11.19
CA VAL A 170 21.40 5.17 -10.94
C VAL A 170 22.73 5.06 -11.68
N PRO A 171 23.81 4.60 -11.02
CA PRO A 171 25.07 4.29 -11.70
C PRO A 171 24.85 3.29 -12.84
N GLU A 172 25.72 3.33 -13.85
CA GLU A 172 25.71 2.37 -14.98
C GLU A 172 24.50 2.45 -15.93
N VAL A 173 23.49 3.26 -15.60
CA VAL A 173 22.41 3.57 -16.55
C VAL A 173 22.87 4.65 -17.53
N PRO A 174 22.65 4.48 -18.85
CA PRO A 174 23.01 5.47 -19.86
C PRO A 174 22.51 6.88 -19.53
N GLY A 175 23.36 7.89 -19.77
CA GLY A 175 23.07 9.29 -19.40
C GLY A 175 21.78 9.80 -20.03
N VAL A 176 21.54 9.49 -21.30
CA VAL A 176 20.28 9.82 -21.99
C VAL A 176 19.04 9.21 -21.33
N ILE A 177 19.14 8.00 -20.76
CA ILE A 177 18.05 7.38 -20.01
C ILE A 177 17.84 8.14 -18.70
N ILE A 178 18.91 8.47 -17.96
CA ILE A 178 18.80 9.26 -16.71
C ILE A 178 18.17 10.64 -16.95
N GLU A 179 18.52 11.30 -18.05
CA GLU A 179 18.06 12.67 -18.34
C GLU A 179 16.62 12.72 -18.87
N LYS A 180 16.23 11.76 -19.71
CA LYS A 180 14.95 11.80 -20.41
C LYS A 180 13.95 10.78 -19.90
N GLY A 181 14.38 9.66 -19.31
CA GLY A 181 13.46 8.57 -18.98
C GLY A 181 12.47 8.95 -17.86
N LEU A 182 11.30 8.30 -17.93
CA LEU A 182 10.17 8.55 -17.04
C LEU A 182 9.88 7.33 -16.18
N ILE A 183 9.54 7.54 -14.91
CA ILE A 183 9.08 6.49 -14.00
C ILE A 183 7.68 6.79 -13.46
N PRO A 184 6.92 5.75 -13.08
CA PRO A 184 5.66 5.96 -12.39
C PRO A 184 5.91 6.55 -11.00
N ARG A 185 5.07 7.52 -10.60
CA ARG A 185 5.00 8.02 -9.23
C ARG A 185 3.81 7.39 -8.55
N ILE A 186 4.00 6.86 -7.35
CA ILE A 186 2.95 6.19 -6.58
C ILE A 186 2.65 7.04 -5.36
N ALA A 187 1.37 7.23 -5.04
CA ALA A 187 0.94 7.90 -3.83
C ALA A 187 -0.28 7.22 -3.22
N TYR A 188 -0.29 7.11 -1.90
CA TYR A 188 -1.45 6.81 -1.09
C TYR A 188 -1.81 8.05 -0.25
N VAL A 189 -3.10 8.37 -0.16
CA VAL A 189 -3.63 9.45 0.68
C VAL A 189 -4.79 8.95 1.54
N THR A 190 -4.82 9.41 2.78
CA THR A 190 -5.92 9.18 3.73
C THR A 190 -6.17 10.44 4.57
N PRO A 191 -7.41 10.69 5.05
CA PRO A 191 -7.67 11.84 5.91
C PRO A 191 -6.91 11.74 7.23
N VAL A 192 -6.53 12.89 7.78
CA VAL A 192 -6.12 13.04 9.18
C VAL A 192 -7.37 13.38 9.97
N THR A 193 -7.67 12.57 10.97
CA THR A 193 -8.79 12.76 11.89
C THR A 193 -8.31 13.24 13.25
N ASP A 194 -7.10 12.87 13.66
CA ASP A 194 -6.47 13.28 14.91
C ASP A 194 -4.95 13.39 14.73
N ARG A 195 -4.46 14.64 14.64
CA ARG A 195 -3.04 14.94 14.41
C ARG A 195 -2.17 14.58 15.62
N GLU A 196 -2.69 14.67 16.84
CA GLU A 196 -1.95 14.32 18.05
C GLU A 196 -1.68 12.81 18.10
N LYS A 197 -2.65 12.00 17.68
CA LYS A 197 -2.46 10.56 17.56
C LYS A 197 -1.45 10.18 16.47
N ILE A 198 -1.45 10.85 15.33
CA ILE A 198 -0.41 10.63 14.31
C ILE A 198 0.98 10.98 14.85
N SER A 199 1.11 12.09 15.58
CA SER A 199 2.37 12.48 16.22
C SER A 199 2.83 11.44 17.25
N THR A 200 1.89 10.98 18.09
CA THR A 200 2.16 9.95 19.12
C THR A 200 2.58 8.62 18.48
N ALA A 201 1.91 8.20 17.41
CA ALA A 201 2.30 7.02 16.64
C ALA A 201 3.72 7.16 16.09
N TRP A 202 4.06 8.32 15.54
CA TRP A 202 5.39 8.59 14.97
C TRP A 202 6.49 8.55 16.03
N GLU A 203 6.31 9.24 17.16
CA GLU A 203 7.27 9.25 18.26
C GLU A 203 7.52 7.83 18.81
N LYS A 204 6.48 7.01 18.92
CA LYS A 204 6.60 5.60 19.32
C LYS A 204 7.39 4.79 18.28
N LEU A 205 7.11 4.95 16.99
CA LEU A 205 7.82 4.26 15.91
C LEU A 205 9.31 4.63 15.90
N GLU A 206 9.62 5.92 15.93
CA GLU A 206 11.01 6.43 15.92
C GLU A 206 11.79 5.95 17.14
N GLY A 207 11.20 6.08 18.34
CA GLY A 207 11.81 5.62 19.59
C GLY A 207 12.10 4.13 19.56
N SER A 208 11.15 3.31 19.10
CA SER A 208 11.32 1.86 19.06
C SER A 208 12.29 1.38 17.99
N ILE A 209 12.31 1.99 16.80
CA ILE A 209 13.34 1.71 15.79
C ILE A 209 14.74 2.08 16.32
N SER A 210 14.86 3.25 16.96
CA SER A 210 16.13 3.72 17.54
C SER A 210 16.66 2.77 18.62
N ASN A 211 15.78 2.28 19.49
CA ASN A 211 16.13 1.30 20.52
C ASN A 211 16.58 -0.03 19.92
N ILE A 212 15.85 -0.57 18.93
CA ILE A 212 16.24 -1.81 18.23
C ILE A 212 17.63 -1.66 17.59
N LEU A 213 17.89 -0.57 16.89
CA LEU A 213 19.19 -0.32 16.26
C LEU A 213 20.32 -0.20 17.29
N LYS A 214 20.06 0.47 18.43
CA LYS A 214 21.02 0.57 19.54
C LYS A 214 21.32 -0.80 20.14
N ASN A 215 20.31 -1.60 20.42
CA ASN A 215 20.46 -2.95 20.97
C ASN A 215 21.22 -3.87 20.01
N LEU A 216 20.94 -3.79 18.70
CA LEU A 216 21.69 -4.52 17.67
C LEU A 216 23.18 -4.12 17.62
N LYS A 217 23.49 -2.82 17.77
CA LYS A 217 24.88 -2.34 17.86
C LYS A 217 25.61 -2.93 19.07
N GLU A 218 24.94 -3.01 20.22
CA GLU A 218 25.53 -3.58 21.45
C GLU A 218 25.88 -5.07 21.30
N VAL A 219 25.11 -5.82 20.50
CA VAL A 219 25.29 -7.28 20.31
C VAL A 219 26.21 -7.63 19.14
N GLN A 220 26.06 -6.97 17.98
CA GLN A 220 26.80 -7.31 16.77
C GLN A 220 28.06 -6.45 16.56
N GLY A 221 28.26 -5.42 17.40
CA GLY A 221 29.39 -4.49 17.33
C GLY A 221 29.40 -3.59 16.08
N THR A 222 28.44 -3.78 15.17
CA THR A 222 28.31 -3.02 13.93
C THR A 222 27.27 -1.94 14.13
N GLU A 223 27.69 -0.69 14.00
CA GLU A 223 26.78 0.44 13.99
C GLU A 223 26.02 0.46 12.67
N ILE A 224 24.73 0.14 12.72
CA ILE A 224 23.81 0.42 11.61
C ILE A 224 23.36 1.86 11.81
N PRO A 225 23.88 2.83 11.04
CA PRO A 225 23.46 4.22 11.20
C PRO A 225 21.98 4.32 10.87
N MET A 226 21.20 4.92 11.78
CA MET A 226 19.85 5.33 11.45
C MET A 226 19.94 6.29 10.27
N GLN A 227 19.17 6.05 9.22
CA GLN A 227 19.11 6.99 8.11
C GLN A 227 18.55 8.31 8.64
N GLU A 228 19.29 9.41 8.44
CA GLU A 228 18.76 10.73 8.72
C GLU A 228 17.52 10.95 7.84
N PHE A 229 16.42 11.28 8.49
CA PHE A 229 15.23 11.73 7.80
C PHE A 229 15.40 13.22 7.52
N ASP A 230 15.39 13.57 6.24
CA ASP A 230 15.24 14.95 5.82
C ASP A 230 13.77 15.32 6.02
N ASP A 231 13.50 16.35 6.82
CA ASP A 231 12.21 16.99 6.89
C ASP A 231 12.21 18.36 6.20
N ASN A 232 11.10 18.69 5.56
CA ASN A 232 10.85 20.07 5.15
C ASN A 232 9.36 20.38 5.13
N THR A 233 8.99 21.61 5.47
CA THR A 233 7.61 22.09 5.33
C THR A 233 7.51 23.01 4.12
N LYS A 234 6.58 22.70 3.21
CA LYS A 234 6.28 23.54 2.07
C LYS A 234 4.78 23.53 1.79
N GLU A 235 4.21 24.73 1.61
CA GLU A 235 2.80 24.91 1.23
C GLU A 235 1.81 24.22 2.20
N GLY A 236 2.15 24.15 3.49
CA GLY A 236 1.28 23.55 4.52
C GLY A 236 1.40 22.04 4.68
N VAL A 237 2.29 21.38 3.91
CA VAL A 237 2.63 19.97 4.07
C VAL A 237 4.05 19.85 4.62
N THR A 238 4.21 19.09 5.69
CA THR A 238 5.53 18.65 6.17
C THR A 238 5.85 17.30 5.55
N TYR A 239 7.01 17.20 4.91
CA TYR A 239 7.48 16.00 4.27
C TYR A 239 8.61 15.38 5.10
N TYR A 240 8.63 14.06 5.15
CA TYR A 240 9.66 13.26 5.79
C TYR A 240 10.17 12.26 4.76
N SER A 241 11.45 12.29 4.44
CA SER A 241 12.06 11.39 3.47
C SER A 241 13.43 10.93 3.93
N THR A 242 13.85 9.73 3.55
CA THR A 242 15.24 9.32 3.76
C THR A 242 16.10 9.69 2.56
N ALA A 243 17.33 10.10 2.84
CA ALA A 243 18.32 10.34 1.79
C ALA A 243 18.78 9.02 1.19
N ILE A 244 18.23 8.64 0.04
CA ILE A 244 18.75 7.52 -0.76
C ILE A 244 19.74 8.08 -1.78
N GLN A 245 20.98 7.63 -1.70
CA GLN A 245 22.03 7.98 -2.67
C GLN A 245 21.51 7.67 -4.08
N PHE A 246 21.66 8.63 -5.00
CA PHE A 246 21.17 8.54 -6.38
C PHE A 246 19.66 8.75 -6.60
N SER A 247 18.84 8.90 -5.56
CA SER A 247 17.41 9.21 -5.73
C SER A 247 17.16 10.64 -6.22
N THR A 248 16.05 10.85 -6.94
CA THR A 248 15.50 12.17 -7.22
C THR A 248 14.29 12.44 -6.32
N LYS A 249 13.78 13.67 -6.32
CA LYS A 249 12.54 14.02 -5.59
C LYS A 249 11.30 13.25 -6.08
N ASP A 250 11.38 12.61 -7.24
CA ASP A 250 10.32 11.79 -7.84
C ASP A 250 10.55 10.27 -7.68
N ALA A 251 11.68 9.88 -7.09
CA ALA A 251 12.13 8.49 -6.96
C ALA A 251 12.64 8.19 -5.54
N ARG A 252 11.95 8.71 -4.52
CA ARG A 252 12.32 8.53 -3.11
C ARG A 252 11.07 8.30 -2.24
N PRO A 253 11.08 7.29 -1.35
CA PRO A 253 10.05 7.16 -0.34
C PRO A 253 9.92 8.45 0.47
N VAL A 254 8.70 8.96 0.57
CA VAL A 254 8.38 10.18 1.29
C VAL A 254 7.01 10.05 1.93
N VAL A 255 6.95 10.45 3.20
CA VAL A 255 5.70 10.68 3.91
C VAL A 255 5.39 12.17 3.86
N GLY A 256 4.14 12.53 3.63
CA GLY A 256 3.66 13.90 3.74
C GLY A 256 2.57 13.99 4.80
N LEU A 257 2.58 15.06 5.58
CA LEU A 257 1.56 15.33 6.58
C LEU A 257 1.09 16.78 6.47
N SER A 258 -0.20 16.96 6.18
CA SER A 258 -0.89 18.24 6.32
C SER A 258 -1.88 18.17 7.49
N ASP A 259 -2.58 19.26 7.77
CA ASP A 259 -3.63 19.27 8.80
C ASP A 259 -4.83 18.37 8.46
N LYS A 260 -5.01 18.05 7.18
CA LYS A 260 -6.18 17.30 6.69
C LYS A 260 -5.84 15.93 6.12
N HIS A 261 -4.61 15.70 5.70
CA HIS A 261 -4.24 14.52 4.92
C HIS A 261 -2.88 13.98 5.31
N PHE A 262 -2.81 12.65 5.37
CA PHE A 262 -1.58 11.89 5.47
C PHE A 262 -1.30 11.26 4.11
N TYR A 263 -0.04 11.32 3.69
CA TYR A 263 0.43 10.84 2.40
C TYR A 263 1.59 9.87 2.57
N PHE A 264 1.61 8.81 1.77
CA PHE A 264 2.79 8.00 1.52
C PHE A 264 3.05 7.97 0.02
N SER A 265 4.23 8.34 -0.44
CA SER A 265 4.53 8.43 -1.87
C SER A 265 5.98 8.09 -2.20
N THR A 266 6.24 7.84 -3.48
CA THR A 266 7.59 7.82 -4.06
C THR A 266 8.05 9.19 -4.55
N SER A 267 7.20 10.22 -4.47
CA SER A 267 7.52 11.57 -4.95
C SER A 267 6.96 12.67 -4.06
N GLN A 268 7.85 13.56 -3.61
CA GLN A 268 7.44 14.76 -2.86
C GLN A 268 6.65 15.72 -3.76
N LYS A 269 7.04 15.82 -5.05
CA LYS A 269 6.33 16.68 -6.00
C LYS A 269 4.91 16.17 -6.22
N PHE A 270 4.74 14.85 -6.29
CA PHE A 270 3.43 14.26 -6.51
C PHE A 270 2.50 14.48 -5.33
N ILE A 271 2.98 14.38 -4.08
CA ILE A 271 2.20 14.78 -2.90
C ILE A 271 1.77 16.25 -3.02
N ALA A 272 2.67 17.17 -3.37
CA ALA A 272 2.33 18.59 -3.52
C ALA A 272 1.26 18.82 -4.60
N GLU A 273 1.34 18.11 -5.73
CA GLU A 273 0.33 18.15 -6.79
C GLU A 273 -1.03 17.61 -6.32
N ILE A 274 -1.05 16.50 -5.57
CA ILE A 274 -2.27 15.91 -5.00
C ILE A 274 -2.89 16.86 -3.98
N ASP A 275 -2.12 17.33 -2.99
CA ASP A 275 -2.61 18.24 -1.95
C ASP A 275 -3.15 19.53 -2.56
N LYS A 276 -2.45 20.10 -3.55
CA LYS A 276 -2.94 21.26 -4.29
C LYS A 276 -4.30 21.01 -4.96
N ASN A 277 -4.52 19.84 -5.58
CA ASN A 277 -5.82 19.50 -6.17
C ASN A 277 -6.91 19.34 -5.10
N LEU A 278 -6.59 18.72 -3.96
CA LEU A 278 -7.54 18.58 -2.86
C LEU A 278 -7.90 19.93 -2.21
N VAL A 279 -6.93 20.83 -2.08
CA VAL A 279 -7.11 22.17 -1.50
C VAL A 279 -7.83 23.13 -2.46
N ALA A 280 -7.49 23.09 -3.76
CA ALA A 280 -8.15 23.92 -4.76
C ALA A 280 -9.67 23.66 -4.82
N GLY A 281 -10.07 22.42 -4.54
CA GLY A 281 -11.46 21.97 -4.66
C GLY A 281 -11.94 21.98 -6.11
N GLY A 282 -13.19 21.59 -6.31
CA GLY A 282 -13.81 21.50 -7.63
C GLY A 282 -15.05 20.63 -7.61
N GLU A 283 -15.72 20.51 -8.75
CA GLU A 283 -16.74 19.48 -8.93
C GLU A 283 -16.06 18.11 -8.94
N VAL A 284 -16.22 17.38 -7.84
CA VAL A 284 -15.71 16.02 -7.69
C VAL A 284 -16.84 15.04 -8.03
N PRO A 285 -16.58 13.99 -8.83
CA PRO A 285 -17.58 12.96 -9.08
C PRO A 285 -18.09 12.37 -7.75
N VAL A 286 -19.41 12.38 -7.55
CA VAL A 286 -20.02 11.78 -6.36
C VAL A 286 -19.95 10.26 -6.48
N ARG A 287 -18.90 9.67 -5.91
CA ARG A 287 -18.67 8.23 -5.84
C ARG A 287 -18.79 7.74 -4.40
N LYS A 288 -19.25 6.50 -4.22
CA LYS A 288 -19.39 5.81 -2.94
C LYS A 288 -18.87 4.38 -3.08
N GLY A 289 -18.61 3.69 -1.96
CA GLY A 289 -18.14 2.31 -1.97
C GLY A 289 -16.66 2.20 -2.35
N SER A 290 -16.35 1.37 -3.34
CA SER A 290 -14.99 1.21 -3.87
C SER A 290 -14.98 1.45 -5.37
N TYR A 291 -14.11 2.33 -5.82
CA TYR A 291 -13.95 2.67 -7.23
C TYR A 291 -12.50 2.52 -7.66
N THR A 292 -12.27 1.98 -8.85
CA THR A 292 -10.98 1.85 -9.50
C THR A 292 -11.09 2.34 -10.93
N ARG A 293 -10.06 3.03 -11.42
CA ARG A 293 -9.88 3.41 -12.83
C ARG A 293 -8.46 3.07 -13.26
N ILE A 294 -8.33 2.49 -14.44
CA ILE A 294 -7.06 2.29 -15.15
C ILE A 294 -7.15 3.02 -16.46
N ASN A 295 -6.31 4.03 -16.68
CA ASN A 295 -6.27 4.82 -17.90
C ASN A 295 -5.28 4.17 -18.89
N PHE A 296 -5.80 3.46 -19.89
CA PHE A 296 -4.98 2.79 -20.89
C PHE A 296 -4.32 3.77 -21.85
N SER A 297 -4.95 4.94 -22.10
CA SER A 297 -4.33 6.01 -22.88
C SER A 297 -3.04 6.50 -22.22
N ALA A 298 -3.03 6.79 -20.92
CA ALA A 298 -1.83 7.20 -20.18
C ALA A 298 -0.75 6.09 -20.12
N ALA A 299 -1.16 4.82 -19.93
CA ALA A 299 -0.23 3.69 -19.96
C ALA A 299 0.45 3.55 -21.32
N ARG A 300 -0.33 3.67 -22.41
CA ARG A 300 0.17 3.60 -23.78
C ARG A 300 1.09 4.76 -24.12
N GLU A 301 0.73 5.99 -23.73
CA GLU A 301 1.58 7.17 -23.93
C GLU A 301 2.95 7.00 -23.27
N MET A 302 3.00 6.44 -22.06
CA MET A 302 4.27 6.12 -21.41
C MET A 302 5.05 5.03 -22.15
N ALA A 303 4.39 4.01 -22.66
CA ALA A 303 5.04 2.95 -23.42
C ALA A 303 5.57 3.45 -24.77
N ASP A 304 4.77 4.23 -25.52
CA ASP A 304 5.16 4.89 -26.76
C ASP A 304 6.36 5.82 -26.52
N TYR A 305 6.35 6.57 -25.41
CA TYR A 305 7.48 7.41 -25.00
C TYR A 305 8.78 6.62 -24.86
N TRP A 306 8.73 5.50 -24.13
CA TRP A 306 9.90 4.64 -23.92
C TRP A 306 10.39 4.01 -25.22
N VAL A 307 9.49 3.53 -26.08
CA VAL A 307 9.86 3.00 -27.40
C VAL A 307 10.57 4.07 -28.24
N GLN A 308 10.03 5.29 -28.28
CA GLN A 308 10.62 6.38 -29.04
C GLN A 308 11.98 6.80 -28.46
N LEU A 309 12.11 6.89 -27.14
CA LEU A 309 13.38 7.20 -26.47
C LEU A 309 14.47 6.16 -26.83
N LEU A 310 14.15 4.87 -26.79
CA LEU A 310 15.06 3.79 -27.16
C LEU A 310 15.45 3.86 -28.64
N LYS A 311 14.48 4.11 -29.51
CA LYS A 311 14.68 4.19 -30.97
C LYS A 311 15.56 5.37 -31.38
N GLU A 312 15.34 6.54 -30.80
CA GLU A 312 16.09 7.76 -31.14
C GLU A 312 17.52 7.76 -30.61
N ASN A 313 17.81 6.99 -29.56
CA ASN A 313 19.09 7.01 -28.85
C ASN A 313 19.72 5.61 -28.79
N SER A 314 19.38 4.73 -29.74
CA SER A 314 19.76 3.31 -29.73
C SER A 314 21.27 3.08 -29.68
N GLU A 315 22.06 3.92 -30.34
CA GLU A 315 23.53 3.82 -30.34
C GLU A 315 24.16 4.14 -28.98
N GLU A 316 23.52 5.02 -28.20
CA GLU A 316 24.00 5.43 -26.88
C GLU A 316 23.49 4.49 -25.78
N ILE A 317 22.29 3.93 -25.97
CA ILE A 317 21.60 3.12 -24.95
C ILE A 317 22.04 1.65 -24.98
N PHE A 318 22.17 1.05 -26.16
CA PHE A 318 22.49 -0.38 -26.26
C PHE A 318 23.99 -0.62 -26.18
N GLU A 319 24.42 -1.50 -25.26
CA GLU A 319 25.83 -1.79 -25.00
C GLU A 319 26.55 -2.44 -26.18
N ASN A 320 25.81 -3.11 -27.07
CA ASN A 320 26.35 -3.82 -28.22
C ASN A 320 25.32 -3.97 -29.35
N GLU A 321 25.81 -4.37 -30.54
CA GLU A 321 24.98 -4.52 -31.73
C GLU A 321 23.90 -5.59 -31.57
N TYR A 322 24.16 -6.66 -30.82
CA TYR A 322 23.16 -7.72 -30.60
C TYR A 322 21.92 -7.19 -29.87
N MET A 323 22.08 -6.41 -28.81
CA MET A 323 20.94 -5.81 -28.09
C MET A 323 20.16 -4.82 -28.97
N ARG A 324 20.87 -4.06 -29.79
CA ARG A 324 20.26 -3.11 -30.73
C ARG A 324 19.49 -3.85 -31.82
N ASP A 325 20.06 -4.91 -32.38
CA ASP A 325 19.43 -5.70 -33.44
C ASP A 325 18.21 -6.45 -32.89
N ASP A 326 18.30 -7.04 -31.69
CA ASP A 326 17.15 -7.65 -31.00
C ASP A 326 16.02 -6.64 -30.77
N PHE A 327 16.34 -5.42 -30.31
CA PHE A 327 15.33 -4.35 -30.19
C PHE A 327 14.69 -4.02 -31.54
N ASN A 328 15.48 -3.85 -32.60
CA ASN A 328 14.99 -3.49 -33.93
C ASN A 328 14.15 -4.62 -34.57
N GLU A 329 14.52 -5.88 -34.35
CA GLU A 329 13.76 -7.05 -34.82
C GLU A 329 12.40 -7.16 -34.12
N ASN A 330 12.33 -6.83 -32.82
CA ASN A 330 11.10 -6.88 -32.04
C ASN A 330 10.24 -5.60 -32.13
N LEU A 331 10.83 -4.47 -32.53
CA LEU A 331 10.15 -3.17 -32.60
C LEU A 331 8.82 -3.22 -33.38
N PRO A 332 8.72 -3.85 -34.57
CA PRO A 332 7.45 -3.95 -35.29
C PRO A 332 6.36 -4.68 -34.50
N LEU A 333 6.72 -5.68 -33.67
CA LEU A 333 5.77 -6.38 -32.82
C LEU A 333 5.31 -5.49 -31.67
N VAL A 334 6.21 -4.73 -31.05
CA VAL A 334 5.90 -3.77 -29.99
C VAL A 334 4.97 -2.67 -30.52
N GLU A 335 5.29 -2.06 -31.65
CA GLU A 335 4.46 -1.03 -32.29
C GLU A 335 3.07 -1.58 -32.66
N LYS A 336 2.99 -2.84 -33.14
CA LYS A 336 1.72 -3.52 -33.40
C LYS A 336 0.90 -3.75 -32.13
N LEU A 337 1.54 -4.15 -31.02
CA LEU A 337 0.87 -4.31 -29.74
C LEU A 337 0.33 -2.97 -29.22
N LEU A 338 1.13 -1.91 -29.25
CA LEU A 338 0.71 -0.57 -28.83
C LEU A 338 -0.45 -0.05 -29.68
N GLY A 339 -0.43 -0.29 -30.99
CA GLY A 339 -1.54 -0.01 -31.90
C GLY A 339 -2.81 -0.81 -31.55
N ALA A 340 -2.67 -2.09 -31.18
CA ALA A 340 -3.81 -2.90 -30.74
C ALA A 340 -4.38 -2.45 -29.38
N PHE A 341 -3.55 -1.93 -28.47
CA PHE A 341 -4.01 -1.38 -27.19
C PHE A 341 -4.65 0.01 -27.34
N ALA A 342 -4.39 0.72 -28.44
CA ALA A 342 -4.93 2.07 -28.66
C ALA A 342 -6.46 2.15 -28.73
N GLN A 343 -7.13 1.01 -28.99
CA GLN A 343 -8.60 0.92 -29.00
C GLN A 343 -9.23 1.00 -27.61
N PHE A 344 -8.47 0.75 -26.54
CA PHE A 344 -8.95 0.87 -25.17
C PHE A 344 -8.68 2.27 -24.65
N ASP A 345 -9.67 2.89 -24.02
CA ASP A 345 -9.50 4.19 -23.40
C ASP A 345 -9.18 4.03 -21.91
N ASP A 346 -10.08 3.40 -21.16
CA ASP A 346 -9.89 3.08 -19.75
C ASP A 346 -10.64 1.82 -19.31
N MET A 347 -10.31 1.31 -18.13
CA MET A 347 -11.11 0.34 -17.40
C MET A 347 -11.57 0.96 -16.09
N THR A 348 -12.86 0.91 -15.81
CA THR A 348 -13.40 1.24 -14.49
C THR A 348 -13.92 -0.01 -13.79
N ALA A 349 -13.75 -0.06 -12.48
CA ALA A 349 -14.41 -1.03 -11.62
C ALA A 349 -15.07 -0.31 -10.46
N HIS A 350 -16.35 -0.58 -10.19
CA HIS A 350 -17.11 0.10 -9.15
C HIS A 350 -17.98 -0.87 -8.37
N THR A 351 -17.68 -1.02 -7.09
CA THR A 351 -18.50 -1.76 -6.12
C THR A 351 -19.24 -0.77 -5.22
N ARG A 352 -20.57 -0.87 -5.16
CA ARG A 352 -21.46 0.07 -4.47
C ARG A 352 -22.75 -0.62 -4.03
N MET A 353 -23.54 0.06 -3.19
CA MET A 353 -24.94 -0.29 -2.99
C MET A 353 -25.82 0.55 -3.91
N GLU A 354 -26.82 -0.08 -4.52
CA GLU A 354 -27.80 0.57 -5.39
C GLU A 354 -29.17 -0.06 -5.15
N ASN A 355 -30.18 0.75 -4.82
CA ASN A 355 -31.54 0.28 -4.51
C ASN A 355 -31.61 -0.83 -3.44
N GLY A 356 -30.71 -0.79 -2.45
CA GLY A 356 -30.65 -1.77 -1.36
C GLY A 356 -29.99 -3.10 -1.75
N GLU A 357 -29.40 -3.20 -2.94
CA GLU A 357 -28.65 -4.38 -3.40
C GLU A 357 -27.21 -4.00 -3.73
N SER A 358 -26.27 -4.91 -3.46
CA SER A 358 -24.88 -4.74 -3.91
C SER A 358 -24.81 -4.77 -5.42
N ARG A 359 -24.00 -3.87 -5.99
CA ARG A 359 -23.70 -3.78 -7.42
C ARG A 359 -22.19 -3.69 -7.60
N SER A 360 -21.67 -4.51 -8.50
CA SER A 360 -20.29 -4.44 -8.95
C SER A 360 -20.27 -4.36 -10.46
N SER A 361 -19.69 -3.30 -11.02
CA SER A 361 -19.51 -3.14 -12.46
C SER A 361 -18.03 -3.11 -12.82
N ILE A 362 -17.67 -3.78 -13.91
CA ILE A 362 -16.38 -3.60 -14.59
C ILE A 362 -16.70 -3.14 -16.00
N HIS A 363 -16.11 -2.04 -16.47
CA HIS A 363 -16.34 -1.51 -17.80
C HIS A 363 -14.99 -1.20 -18.45
N PHE A 364 -14.71 -1.88 -19.55
CA PHE A 364 -13.63 -1.56 -20.47
C PHE A 364 -14.18 -0.60 -21.52
N ASN A 365 -13.87 0.68 -21.39
CA ASN A 365 -14.22 1.70 -22.35
C ASN A 365 -13.34 1.56 -23.60
N MET A 366 -13.97 1.62 -24.76
CA MET A 366 -13.30 1.62 -26.06
C MET A 366 -13.48 2.96 -26.76
N LYS A 367 -12.57 3.33 -27.65
CA LYS A 367 -12.60 4.61 -28.40
C LYS A 367 -13.56 4.62 -29.58
#